data_AF-A0A9X0YAA3-F1
#
_entry.id   AF-A0A9X0YAA3-F1
#
_cell.length_a   1.000
_cell.length_b   1.000
_cell.length_c   1.000
_cell.angle_alpha   90.00
_cell.angle_beta   90.00
_cell.angle_gamma   90.00
#
_symmetry.space_group_name_H-M   'P 1'
#
loop_
_entity.id
_entity.type
_entity.pdbx_description
1 polymer ?
#
loop_
_entity_poly.entity_id
_entity_poly.type
_entity_poly.pdbx_seq_one_letter_code
_entity_poly.pdbx_strand_id
1 'polypeptide(L)'
;MNALTLPDIAAQASRQALPLDWVGMCGIALPILIDGQRLTATADAGVSLDDGTARGIHMSRLYLALEMFDEQPLTPALLRNVLQRFLESHEDLSKNAYLRLHTNLLLKRPALVSPLAGWKRYPISIEARLENQMFHVEQKIDVTYSSTCPCSAALARQLIQQQFLDDFANTPLHHEDVLTWLGSANGIVATPHSQRSSAQLHVHLQGDHLALTELIDAAEAALGTAVQTAVKRADEQAFALANGQNLMFCEDAARRLNLALKRSDAVKAFHLKVIHAESLHAHDAVAESRWTRNPA
;
A
#
# COMPACT_ATOMS: atom_id res chain seq x y z
N MET A 1 27.94 -43.13 -4.41
CA MET A 1 26.85 -44.05 -4.05
C MET A 1 26.66 -44.00 -2.55
N ASN A 2 25.56 -43.40 -2.08
CA ASN A 2 24.98 -43.62 -0.75
C ASN A 2 23.51 -43.16 -0.84
N ALA A 3 22.75 -43.84 -1.70
CA ALA A 3 21.29 -43.72 -1.69
C ALA A 3 20.76 -44.72 -0.64
N LEU A 4 20.91 -44.37 0.63
CA LEU A 4 20.04 -44.92 1.66
C LEU A 4 18.66 -44.33 1.37
N THR A 5 17.71 -45.19 0.98
CA THR A 5 16.32 -44.82 0.76
C THR A 5 15.71 -44.37 2.08
N LEU A 6 15.77 -43.07 2.35
CA LEU A 6 15.07 -42.46 3.47
C LEU A 6 13.56 -42.59 3.23
N PRO A 7 12.76 -42.92 4.27
CA PRO A 7 11.33 -43.11 4.12
C PRO A 7 10.63 -41.79 3.78
N ASP A 8 9.71 -41.84 2.82
CA ASP A 8 8.81 -40.71 2.53
C ASP A 8 7.72 -40.64 3.60
N ILE A 9 7.94 -39.80 4.61
CA ILE A 9 7.01 -39.63 5.73
C ILE A 9 5.74 -38.87 5.32
N ALA A 10 5.82 -37.97 4.32
CA ALA A 10 4.70 -37.15 3.89
C ALA A 10 3.62 -38.01 3.22
N ALA A 11 4.04 -39.01 2.43
CA ALA A 11 3.16 -39.96 1.76
C ALA A 11 2.56 -41.05 2.68
N GLN A 12 2.87 -41.05 3.99
CA GLN A 12 2.29 -42.02 4.92
C GLN A 12 0.84 -41.68 5.25
N ALA A 13 0.08 -42.68 5.68
CA ALA A 13 -1.27 -42.47 6.18
C ALA A 13 -1.26 -41.72 7.52
N SER A 14 -2.12 -40.71 7.64
CA SER A 14 -2.44 -40.02 8.87
C SER A 14 -3.28 -40.90 9.79
N ARG A 15 -3.09 -40.76 11.10
CA ARG A 15 -3.95 -41.39 12.12
C ARG A 15 -5.27 -40.65 12.29
N GLN A 16 -5.35 -39.41 11.82
CA GLN A 16 -6.52 -38.55 11.87
C GLN A 16 -6.82 -38.11 10.45
N ALA A 17 -7.82 -38.74 9.84
CA ALA A 17 -8.19 -38.47 8.45
C ALA A 17 -9.00 -37.18 8.35
N LEU A 18 -8.34 -36.04 8.16
CA LEU A 18 -8.98 -34.73 8.04
C LEU A 18 -8.24 -33.89 6.99
N PRO A 19 -8.95 -33.37 5.96
CA PRO A 19 -8.34 -32.44 5.01
C PRO A 19 -7.99 -31.11 5.68
N LEU A 20 -7.01 -30.39 5.12
CA LEU A 20 -6.63 -29.06 5.56
C LEU A 20 -6.89 -28.05 4.45
N ASP A 21 -7.49 -26.91 4.80
CA ASP A 21 -7.70 -25.82 3.86
C ASP A 21 -6.36 -25.35 3.27
N TRP A 22 -5.33 -25.23 4.12
CA TRP A 22 -4.00 -24.79 3.72
C TRP A 22 -2.89 -25.45 4.55
N VAL A 23 -1.80 -25.82 3.87
CA VAL A 23 -0.53 -26.23 4.45
C VAL A 23 0.62 -25.69 3.60
N GLY A 24 1.69 -25.21 4.23
CA GLY A 24 2.76 -24.53 3.52
C GLY A 24 3.83 -23.96 4.42
N MET A 25 4.51 -22.93 3.92
CA MET A 25 5.62 -22.25 4.57
C MET A 25 5.43 -20.73 4.46
N CYS A 26 5.84 -19.99 5.49
CA CYS A 26 5.78 -18.53 5.52
C CYS A 26 7.17 -17.91 5.71
N GLY A 27 7.35 -16.67 5.23
CA GLY A 27 8.58 -15.90 5.45
C GLY A 27 9.80 -16.40 4.67
N ILE A 28 9.61 -17.09 3.54
CA ILE A 28 10.72 -17.56 2.69
C ILE A 28 11.38 -16.34 2.04
N ALA A 29 12.65 -16.09 2.30
CA ALA A 29 13.38 -15.00 1.66
C ALA A 29 13.68 -15.32 0.19
N LEU A 30 13.38 -14.40 -0.72
CA LEU A 30 13.68 -14.55 -2.14
C LEU A 30 13.87 -13.18 -2.83
N PRO A 31 14.69 -13.10 -3.89
CA PRO A 31 14.72 -11.96 -4.77
C PRO A 31 13.52 -11.98 -5.72
N ILE A 32 13.00 -10.80 -6.06
CA ILE A 32 11.98 -10.64 -7.11
C ILE A 32 12.39 -9.49 -8.05
N LEU A 33 11.89 -9.51 -9.28
CA LEU A 33 12.11 -8.46 -10.27
C LEU A 33 10.79 -7.73 -10.55
N ILE A 34 10.66 -6.48 -10.11
CA ILE A 34 9.48 -5.63 -10.36
C ILE A 34 9.92 -4.41 -11.16
N ASP A 35 9.30 -4.12 -12.31
CA ASP A 35 9.58 -2.95 -13.15
C ASP A 35 11.09 -2.74 -13.42
N GLY A 36 11.83 -3.84 -13.63
CA GLY A 36 13.28 -3.82 -13.87
C GLY A 36 14.15 -3.65 -12.61
N GLN A 37 13.55 -3.49 -11.44
CA GLN A 37 14.23 -3.41 -10.15
C GLN A 37 14.26 -4.77 -9.44
N ARG A 38 15.47 -5.22 -9.05
CA ARG A 38 15.63 -6.38 -8.17
C ARG A 38 15.43 -5.97 -6.72
N LEU A 39 14.45 -6.58 -6.06
CA LEU A 39 14.05 -6.28 -4.69
C LEU A 39 14.17 -7.53 -3.81
N THR A 40 14.44 -7.32 -2.53
CA THR A 40 14.28 -8.36 -1.52
C THR A 40 12.80 -8.52 -1.17
N ALA A 41 12.35 -9.76 -1.03
CA ALA A 41 10.99 -10.09 -0.66
C ALA A 41 10.96 -11.27 0.30
N THR A 42 9.79 -11.47 0.90
CA THR A 42 9.43 -12.73 1.57
C THR A 42 8.19 -13.33 0.91
N ALA A 43 8.15 -14.65 0.80
CA ALA A 43 7.03 -15.42 0.26
C ALA A 43 6.38 -16.27 1.34
N ASP A 44 5.05 -16.27 1.35
CA ASP A 44 4.22 -17.29 1.99
C ASP A 44 3.62 -18.15 0.87
N ALA A 45 3.91 -19.46 0.88
CA ALA A 45 3.54 -20.37 -0.18
C ALA A 45 2.84 -21.59 0.42
N GLY A 46 1.72 -22.00 -0.16
CA GLY A 46 0.98 -23.16 0.32
C GLY A 46 -0.04 -23.70 -0.66
N VAL A 47 -0.54 -24.88 -0.33
CA VAL A 47 -1.55 -25.63 -1.07
C VAL A 47 -2.60 -26.18 -0.10
N SER A 48 -3.76 -26.57 -0.60
CA SER A 48 -4.72 -27.37 0.19
C SER A 48 -4.18 -28.79 0.40
N LEU A 49 -4.61 -29.45 1.47
CA LEU A 49 -4.42 -30.90 1.64
C LEU A 49 -5.79 -31.57 1.60
N ASP A 50 -6.22 -31.92 0.40
CA ASP A 50 -7.55 -32.46 0.12
C ASP A 50 -7.66 -33.94 0.49
N ASP A 51 -6.57 -34.70 0.35
CA ASP A 51 -6.49 -36.05 0.87
C ASP A 51 -6.27 -36.01 2.38
N GLY A 52 -7.36 -36.09 3.14
CA GLY A 52 -7.29 -36.15 4.60
C GLY A 52 -6.54 -37.37 5.13
N THR A 53 -6.35 -38.42 4.34
CA THR A 53 -5.57 -39.59 4.75
C THR A 53 -4.06 -39.39 4.60
N ALA A 54 -3.61 -38.42 3.80
CA ALA A 54 -2.20 -38.09 3.71
C ALA A 54 -1.69 -37.43 5.00
N ARG A 55 -0.47 -37.76 5.40
CA ARG A 55 0.15 -37.20 6.61
C ARG A 55 0.67 -35.77 6.40
N GLY A 56 1.01 -35.40 5.18
CA GLY A 56 1.42 -34.04 4.83
C GLY A 56 1.84 -33.88 3.37
N ILE A 57 2.37 -32.70 3.05
CA ILE A 57 2.88 -32.35 1.72
C ILE A 57 4.41 -32.39 1.65
N HIS A 58 4.95 -32.45 0.44
CA HIS A 58 6.39 -32.30 0.18
C HIS A 58 6.77 -30.80 0.11
N MET A 59 6.89 -30.14 1.26
CA MET A 59 7.15 -28.69 1.35
C MET A 59 8.29 -28.18 0.47
N SER A 60 9.39 -28.93 0.32
CA SER A 60 10.53 -28.53 -0.50
C SER A 60 10.16 -28.29 -1.97
N ARG A 61 9.11 -28.95 -2.50
CA ARG A 61 8.63 -28.75 -3.86
C ARG A 61 8.08 -27.32 -4.07
N LEU A 62 7.40 -26.77 -3.06
CA LEU A 62 6.95 -25.37 -3.08
C LEU A 62 8.15 -24.42 -3.10
N TYR A 63 9.14 -24.67 -2.23
CA TYR A 63 10.35 -23.84 -2.15
C TYR A 63 11.09 -23.78 -3.49
N LEU A 64 11.33 -24.94 -4.10
CA LEU A 64 12.05 -25.03 -5.39
C LEU A 64 11.29 -24.33 -6.53
N ALA A 65 9.96 -24.36 -6.52
CA ALA A 65 9.18 -23.65 -7.52
C ALA A 65 9.26 -22.11 -7.40
N LEU A 66 9.66 -21.57 -6.24
CA LEU A 66 9.90 -20.12 -6.08
C LEU A 66 11.16 -19.64 -6.79
N GLU A 67 12.08 -20.52 -7.20
CA GLU A 67 13.29 -20.15 -7.95
C GLU A 67 12.96 -19.43 -9.28
N MET A 68 11.75 -19.63 -9.81
CA MET A 68 11.27 -18.94 -11.01
C MET A 68 11.29 -17.41 -10.88
N PHE A 69 11.20 -16.86 -9.66
CA PHE A 69 11.28 -15.41 -9.42
C PHE A 69 12.69 -14.83 -9.55
N ASP A 70 13.73 -15.67 -9.50
CA ASP A 70 15.11 -15.19 -9.55
C ASP A 70 15.54 -14.79 -10.97
N GLU A 71 14.82 -15.16 -12.02
CA GLU A 71 15.20 -14.76 -13.39
C GLU A 71 14.11 -13.97 -14.11
N GLN A 72 12.86 -14.15 -13.71
CA GLN A 72 11.72 -13.65 -14.47
C GLN A 72 11.10 -12.38 -13.85
N PRO A 73 10.65 -11.42 -14.68
CA PRO A 73 9.84 -10.30 -14.21
C PRO A 73 8.57 -10.78 -13.53
N LEU A 74 8.24 -10.16 -12.39
CA LEU A 74 7.04 -10.46 -11.65
C LEU A 74 5.81 -9.99 -12.43
N THR A 75 5.01 -10.96 -12.86
CA THR A 75 3.78 -10.74 -13.63
C THR A 75 2.68 -11.66 -13.12
N PRO A 76 1.39 -11.34 -13.36
CA PRO A 76 0.28 -12.27 -13.13
C PRO A 76 0.49 -13.62 -13.81
N ALA A 77 1.08 -13.66 -15.01
CA ALA A 77 1.40 -14.91 -15.70
C ALA A 77 2.44 -15.75 -14.94
N LEU A 78 3.53 -15.14 -14.46
CA LEU A 78 4.52 -15.84 -13.64
C LEU A 78 3.91 -16.38 -12.34
N LEU A 79 3.10 -15.57 -11.65
CA LEU A 79 2.37 -16.00 -10.44
C LEU A 79 1.50 -17.22 -10.74
N ARG A 80 0.73 -17.20 -11.83
CA ARG A 80 -0.08 -18.35 -12.26
C ARG A 80 0.78 -19.58 -12.52
N ASN A 81 1.91 -19.44 -13.23
CA ASN A 81 2.80 -20.56 -13.54
C ASN A 81 3.38 -21.20 -12.27
N VAL A 82 3.79 -20.39 -11.29
CA VAL A 82 4.28 -20.89 -9.99
C VAL A 82 3.18 -21.66 -9.25
N LEU A 83 1.95 -21.13 -9.21
CA LEU A 83 0.82 -21.82 -8.58
C LEU A 83 0.45 -23.12 -9.30
N GLN A 84 0.50 -23.15 -10.63
CA GLN A 84 0.32 -24.38 -11.40
C GLN A 84 1.41 -25.39 -11.05
N ARG A 85 2.66 -24.96 -10.94
CA ARG A 85 3.77 -25.82 -10.52
C ARG A 85 3.59 -26.38 -9.11
N PHE A 86 3.04 -25.59 -8.19
CA PHE A 86 2.69 -26.06 -6.85
C PHE A 86 1.68 -27.22 -6.92
N LEU A 87 0.62 -27.08 -7.72
CA LEU A 87 -0.41 -28.11 -7.88
C LEU A 87 0.10 -29.35 -8.62
N GLU A 88 0.81 -29.18 -9.74
CA GLU A 88 1.41 -30.30 -10.49
C GLU A 88 2.39 -31.10 -9.62
N SER A 89 3.17 -30.43 -8.79
CA SER A 89 4.12 -31.09 -7.89
C SER A 89 3.46 -31.71 -6.65
N HIS A 90 2.18 -31.46 -6.41
CA HIS A 90 1.36 -32.05 -5.34
C HIS A 90 0.10 -32.69 -5.93
N GLU A 91 0.24 -33.30 -7.11
CA GLU A 91 -0.82 -34.09 -7.74
C GLU A 91 -1.36 -35.11 -6.74
N ASP A 92 -2.68 -35.36 -6.81
CA ASP A 92 -3.47 -36.19 -5.88
C ASP A 92 -3.63 -35.68 -4.43
N LEU A 93 -2.82 -34.71 -3.98
CA LEU A 93 -2.93 -34.14 -2.62
C LEU A 93 -3.70 -32.82 -2.59
N SER A 94 -3.56 -32.01 -3.63
CA SER A 94 -3.93 -30.59 -3.60
C SER A 94 -4.71 -30.15 -4.83
N LYS A 95 -5.77 -29.35 -4.61
CA LYS A 95 -6.59 -28.73 -5.67
C LYS A 95 -6.47 -27.21 -5.71
N ASN A 96 -6.02 -26.60 -4.61
CA ASN A 96 -5.92 -25.16 -4.46
C ASN A 96 -4.49 -24.76 -4.06
N ALA A 97 -4.03 -23.62 -4.55
CA ALA A 97 -2.71 -23.08 -4.24
C ALA A 97 -2.78 -21.58 -4.01
N TYR A 98 -1.96 -21.08 -3.08
CA TYR A 98 -1.75 -19.66 -2.87
C TYR A 98 -0.27 -19.30 -2.79
N LEU A 99 0.02 -18.06 -3.13
CA LEU A 99 1.31 -17.42 -2.97
C LEU A 99 1.09 -15.97 -2.56
N ARG A 100 1.70 -15.56 -1.46
CA ARG A 100 1.74 -14.16 -1.03
C ARG A 100 3.18 -13.68 -1.02
N LEU A 101 3.47 -12.62 -1.78
CA LEU A 101 4.75 -11.94 -1.79
C LEU A 101 4.65 -10.65 -0.97
N HIS A 102 5.68 -10.35 -0.19
CA HIS A 102 5.81 -9.12 0.57
C HIS A 102 7.12 -8.44 0.21
N THR A 103 7.06 -7.17 -0.15
CA THR A 103 8.26 -6.39 -0.49
C THR A 103 8.07 -4.90 -0.19
N ASN A 104 9.14 -4.15 -0.36
CA ASN A 104 9.16 -2.70 -0.27
C ASN A 104 9.60 -2.15 -1.63
N LEU A 105 8.65 -1.68 -2.44
CA LEU A 105 8.96 -1.03 -3.70
C LEU A 105 9.62 0.33 -3.42
N LEU A 106 10.74 0.61 -4.09
CA LEU A 106 11.48 1.87 -3.91
C LEU A 106 11.33 2.71 -5.18
N LEU A 107 10.63 3.83 -5.07
CA LEU A 107 10.47 4.76 -6.19
C LEU A 107 11.25 6.04 -5.91
N LYS A 108 11.99 6.51 -6.91
CA LYS A 108 12.71 7.79 -6.82
C LYS A 108 11.73 8.91 -7.09
N ARG A 109 11.50 9.77 -6.10
CA ARG A 109 10.53 10.88 -6.15
C ARG A 109 11.25 12.23 -6.25
N PRO A 110 10.84 13.10 -7.18
CA PRO A 110 11.35 14.47 -7.24
C PRO A 110 10.89 15.27 -6.02
N ALA A 111 11.66 16.28 -5.63
CA ALA A 111 11.19 17.33 -4.74
C ALA A 111 10.17 18.22 -5.45
N LEU A 112 9.41 19.03 -4.69
CA LEU A 112 8.36 19.88 -5.25
C LEU A 112 8.90 21.02 -6.13
N VAL A 113 10.05 21.60 -5.78
CA VAL A 113 10.59 22.82 -6.41
C VAL A 113 12.04 22.65 -6.80
N SER A 114 12.89 22.16 -5.90
CA SER A 114 14.32 22.01 -6.13
C SER A 114 14.61 20.84 -7.09
N PRO A 115 15.78 20.81 -7.77
CA PRO A 115 16.14 19.71 -8.67
C PRO A 115 16.53 18.41 -7.92
N LEU A 116 16.25 18.33 -6.62
CA LEU A 116 16.55 17.16 -5.81
C LEU A 116 15.56 16.03 -6.07
N ALA A 117 16.00 14.80 -5.81
CA ALA A 117 15.14 13.63 -5.79
C ALA A 117 15.70 12.62 -4.79
N GLY A 118 14.82 11.85 -4.15
CA GLY A 118 15.18 10.85 -3.17
C GLY A 118 14.32 9.59 -3.28
N TRP A 119 14.75 8.52 -2.61
CA TRP A 119 14.05 7.24 -2.64
C TRP A 119 12.93 7.22 -1.59
N LYS A 120 11.73 6.87 -2.02
CA LYS A 120 10.57 6.64 -1.16
C LYS A 120 10.17 5.17 -1.20
N ARG A 121 9.84 4.64 -0.03
CA ARG A 121 9.46 3.25 0.20
C ARG A 121 7.94 3.10 0.21
N TYR A 122 7.44 2.11 -0.52
CA TYR A 122 6.04 1.70 -0.54
C TYR A 122 5.94 0.22 -0.15
N PRO A 123 5.39 -0.10 1.03
CA PRO A 123 5.09 -1.48 1.39
C PRO A 123 4.05 -2.07 0.44
N ILE A 124 4.38 -3.21 -0.17
CA ILE A 124 3.54 -3.92 -1.14
C ILE A 124 3.33 -5.36 -0.66
N SER A 125 2.11 -5.87 -0.79
CA SER A 125 1.83 -7.30 -0.78
C SER A 125 1.11 -7.71 -2.05
N ILE A 126 1.49 -8.83 -2.64
CA ILE A 126 0.83 -9.39 -3.83
C ILE A 126 0.38 -10.79 -3.46
N GLU A 127 -0.91 -11.03 -3.47
CA GLU A 127 -1.51 -12.33 -3.20
C GLU A 127 -2.10 -12.90 -4.47
N ALA A 128 -1.64 -14.07 -4.85
CA ALA A 128 -2.19 -14.84 -5.96
C ALA A 128 -2.76 -16.14 -5.42
N ARG A 129 -3.95 -16.52 -5.89
CA ARG A 129 -4.44 -17.88 -5.66
C ARG A 129 -5.04 -18.49 -6.92
N LEU A 130 -4.98 -19.81 -6.94
CA LEU A 130 -5.54 -20.66 -7.98
C LEU A 130 -6.46 -21.65 -7.25
N GLU A 131 -7.75 -21.36 -7.29
CA GLU A 131 -8.78 -22.13 -6.60
C GLU A 131 -9.86 -22.56 -7.59
N ASN A 132 -10.20 -23.84 -7.66
CA ASN A 132 -11.19 -24.36 -8.61
C ASN A 132 -10.93 -23.90 -10.07
N GLN A 133 -9.66 -23.89 -10.49
CA GLN A 133 -9.18 -23.38 -11.79
C GLN A 133 -9.35 -21.86 -12.01
N MET A 134 -9.88 -21.13 -11.03
CA MET A 134 -10.00 -19.68 -11.07
C MET A 134 -8.75 -19.04 -10.49
N PHE A 135 -8.05 -18.29 -11.33
CA PHE A 135 -6.88 -17.51 -10.95
C PHE A 135 -7.29 -16.10 -10.57
N HIS A 136 -6.86 -15.65 -9.39
CA HIS A 136 -7.05 -14.27 -8.94
C HIS A 136 -5.76 -13.70 -8.37
N VAL A 137 -5.58 -12.40 -8.58
CA VAL A 137 -4.47 -11.64 -8.02
C VAL A 137 -5.02 -10.40 -7.32
N GLU A 138 -4.63 -10.26 -6.07
CA GLU A 138 -4.88 -9.10 -5.24
C GLU A 138 -3.54 -8.43 -4.90
N GLN A 139 -3.55 -7.11 -4.84
CA GLN A 139 -2.40 -6.32 -4.41
C GLN A 139 -2.80 -5.42 -3.27
N LYS A 140 -1.93 -5.30 -2.28
CA LYS A 140 -2.00 -4.30 -1.23
C LYS A 140 -0.88 -3.28 -1.42
N ILE A 141 -1.23 -2.00 -1.47
CA ILE A 141 -0.29 -0.88 -1.60
C ILE A 141 -0.53 0.09 -0.46
N ASP A 142 0.51 0.39 0.31
CA ASP A 142 0.45 1.40 1.38
C ASP A 142 1.09 2.72 0.92
N VAL A 143 0.28 3.78 0.81
CA VAL A 143 0.70 5.13 0.40
C VAL A 143 0.67 6.06 1.60
N THR A 144 1.79 6.73 1.90
CA THR A 144 1.90 7.71 2.99
C THR A 144 1.83 9.14 2.46
N TYR A 145 1.02 9.97 3.13
CA TYR A 145 0.79 11.38 2.78
C TYR A 145 0.59 12.24 4.03
N SER A 146 0.46 13.56 3.85
CA SER A 146 0.10 14.51 4.91
C SER A 146 -1.35 14.95 4.76
N SER A 147 -2.09 15.02 5.87
CA SER A 147 -3.44 15.61 5.86
C SER A 147 -3.55 16.73 6.89
N THR A 148 -4.29 17.77 6.52
CA THR A 148 -4.60 18.93 7.37
C THR A 148 -6.11 19.04 7.52
N CYS A 149 -6.58 19.10 8.76
CA CYS A 149 -8.01 19.09 9.05
C CYS A 149 -8.69 20.42 8.64
N PRO A 150 -9.72 20.40 7.78
CA PRO A 150 -10.46 21.60 7.38
C PRO A 150 -11.08 22.34 8.57
N CYS A 151 -11.63 21.62 9.56
CA CYS A 151 -12.20 22.21 10.76
C CYS A 151 -11.13 22.97 11.57
N SER A 152 -10.00 22.34 11.84
CA SER A 152 -8.92 22.98 12.60
C SER A 152 -8.37 24.20 11.88
N ALA A 153 -8.22 24.15 10.55
CA ALA A 153 -7.81 25.29 9.73
C ALA A 153 -8.81 26.45 9.74
N ALA A 154 -10.12 26.17 9.84
CA ALA A 154 -11.13 27.20 10.00
C ALA A 154 -11.05 27.88 11.38
N LEU A 155 -10.93 27.07 12.44
CA LEU A 155 -10.84 27.58 13.82
C LEU A 155 -9.55 28.38 14.07
N ALA A 156 -8.41 27.90 13.57
CA ALA A 156 -7.15 28.64 13.66
C ALA A 156 -7.25 30.02 12.98
N ARG A 157 -7.89 30.09 11.80
CA ARG A 157 -8.15 31.38 11.12
C ARG A 157 -9.05 32.31 11.93
N GLN A 158 -10.07 31.79 12.60
CA GLN A 158 -10.93 32.61 13.46
C GLN A 158 -10.15 33.21 14.64
N LEU A 159 -9.26 32.45 15.25
CA LEU A 159 -8.40 32.95 16.33
C LEU A 159 -7.44 34.03 15.83
N ILE A 160 -6.86 33.86 14.63
CA ILE A 160 -6.01 34.88 13.99
C ILE A 160 -6.83 36.14 13.68
N GLN A 161 -8.06 36.01 13.19
CA GLN A 161 -8.95 37.14 12.94
C GLN A 161 -9.31 37.88 14.23
N GLN A 162 -9.55 37.17 15.33
CA GLN A 162 -9.80 37.79 16.63
C GLN A 162 -8.56 38.56 17.12
N GLN A 163 -7.38 37.95 17.06
CA GLN A 163 -6.14 38.64 17.45
C GLN A 163 -5.90 39.90 16.63
N PHE A 164 -6.20 39.86 15.32
CA PHE A 164 -6.11 41.04 14.46
C PHE A 164 -7.06 42.16 14.93
N LEU A 165 -8.30 41.82 15.27
CA LEU A 165 -9.28 42.80 15.78
C LEU A 165 -8.82 43.41 17.10
N ASP A 166 -8.23 42.61 17.98
CA ASP A 166 -7.74 43.08 19.29
C ASP A 166 -6.52 44.00 19.14
N ASP A 167 -5.55 43.63 18.31
CA ASP A 167 -4.30 44.39 18.12
C ASP A 167 -4.51 45.71 17.35
N PHE A 168 -5.46 45.75 16.42
CA PHE A 168 -5.75 46.93 15.59
C PHE A 168 -7.04 47.67 15.98
N ALA A 169 -7.62 47.37 17.14
CA ALA A 169 -8.83 48.04 17.62
C ALA A 169 -8.65 49.57 17.70
N ASN A 170 -9.45 50.30 16.92
CA ASN A 170 -9.42 51.77 16.84
C ASN A 170 -8.08 52.37 16.33
N THR A 171 -7.26 51.56 15.65
CA THR A 171 -5.99 52.00 15.07
C THR A 171 -6.13 52.16 13.55
N PRO A 172 -5.66 53.27 12.93
CA PRO A 172 -5.57 53.37 11.48
C PRO A 172 -4.71 52.24 10.89
N LEU A 173 -5.22 51.54 9.88
CA LEU A 173 -4.51 50.43 9.25
C LEU A 173 -3.53 50.94 8.20
N HIS A 174 -2.23 50.87 8.50
CA HIS A 174 -1.17 51.07 7.52
C HIS A 174 -0.61 49.73 7.02
N HIS A 175 -0.30 49.66 5.73
CA HIS A 175 0.16 48.42 5.09
C HIS A 175 1.42 47.83 5.75
N GLU A 176 2.38 48.68 6.14
CA GLU A 176 3.63 48.24 6.79
C GLU A 176 3.39 47.62 8.17
N ASP A 177 2.45 48.16 8.95
CA ASP A 177 2.09 47.64 10.27
C ASP A 177 1.46 46.26 10.14
N VAL A 178 0.53 46.10 9.19
CA VAL A 178 -0.12 44.80 8.92
C VAL A 178 0.89 43.77 8.43
N LEU A 179 1.80 44.13 7.52
CA LEU A 179 2.83 43.22 7.02
C LEU A 179 3.78 42.78 8.14
N THR A 180 4.17 43.70 9.02
CA THR A 180 5.00 43.44 10.19
C THR A 180 4.28 42.50 11.16
N TRP A 181 2.99 42.74 11.40
CA TRP A 181 2.15 41.90 12.24
C TRP A 181 2.00 40.47 11.71
N LEU A 182 1.75 40.31 10.40
CA LEU A 182 1.67 39.00 9.74
C LEU A 182 2.98 38.19 9.86
N GLY A 183 4.13 38.87 9.93
CA GLY A 183 5.45 38.25 10.14
C GLY A 183 5.78 37.93 11.61
N SER A 184 4.93 38.35 12.54
CA SER A 184 5.12 38.15 13.99
C SER A 184 4.34 36.93 14.51
N ALA A 185 4.58 36.56 15.78
CA ALA A 185 3.81 35.51 16.44
C ALA A 185 2.30 35.83 16.54
N ASN A 186 1.93 37.12 16.58
CA ASN A 186 0.53 37.54 16.63
C ASN A 186 -0.21 37.22 15.32
N GLY A 187 0.50 37.22 14.19
CA GLY A 187 -0.04 36.83 12.89
C GLY A 187 -0.38 35.35 12.76
N ILE A 188 0.04 34.52 13.73
CA ILE A 188 -0.14 33.06 13.73
C ILE A 188 -0.37 32.49 15.13
N VAL A 189 -1.15 33.18 15.97
CA VAL A 189 -1.47 32.74 17.35
C VAL A 189 -2.07 31.33 17.47
N ALA A 190 -2.57 30.77 16.37
CA ALA A 190 -3.04 29.40 16.29
C ALA A 190 -2.57 28.74 15.00
N THR A 191 -2.21 27.46 15.10
CA THR A 191 -1.80 26.63 13.96
C THR A 191 -2.77 25.46 13.84
N PRO A 192 -3.32 25.17 12.65
CA PRO A 192 -4.15 24.00 12.48
C PRO A 192 -3.34 22.72 12.63
N HIS A 193 -3.99 21.67 13.13
CA HIS A 193 -3.32 20.39 13.20
C HIS A 193 -3.23 19.73 11.81
N SER A 194 -2.08 19.11 11.59
CA SER A 194 -1.77 18.29 10.43
C SER A 194 -1.02 17.04 10.88
N GLN A 195 -1.18 15.94 10.16
CA GLN A 195 -0.66 14.64 10.57
C GLN A 195 -0.15 13.82 9.40
N ARG A 196 0.69 12.83 9.73
CA ARG A 196 1.06 11.77 8.78
C ARG A 196 -0.09 10.78 8.68
N SER A 197 -0.54 10.53 7.46
CA SER A 197 -1.69 9.68 7.17
C SER A 197 -1.29 8.57 6.18
N SER A 198 -2.07 7.50 6.17
CA SER A 198 -1.84 6.36 5.26
C SER A 198 -3.11 6.00 4.50
N ALA A 199 -2.92 5.54 3.27
CA ALA A 199 -3.95 4.93 2.44
C ALA A 199 -3.52 3.51 2.11
N GLN A 200 -4.31 2.53 2.54
CA GLN A 200 -4.13 1.12 2.25
C GLN A 200 -5.06 0.78 1.07
N LEU A 201 -4.47 0.44 -0.07
CA LEU A 201 -5.20 0.14 -1.30
C LEU A 201 -5.14 -1.36 -1.53
N HIS A 202 -6.26 -2.06 -1.36
CA HIS A 202 -6.41 -3.47 -1.67
C HIS A 202 -7.12 -3.57 -3.03
N VAL A 203 -6.42 -4.03 -4.05
CA VAL A 203 -6.83 -3.97 -5.45
C VAL A 203 -6.88 -5.38 -6.02
N HIS A 204 -8.04 -5.76 -6.57
CA HIS A 204 -8.20 -6.94 -7.40
C HIS A 204 -7.88 -6.55 -8.83
N LEU A 205 -6.88 -7.20 -9.42
CA LEU A 205 -6.42 -6.88 -10.76
C LEU A 205 -7.32 -7.48 -11.84
N GLN A 206 -7.28 -6.85 -13.01
CA GLN A 206 -7.63 -7.46 -14.29
C GLN A 206 -6.50 -7.20 -15.30
N GLY A 207 -6.33 -8.14 -16.24
CA GLY A 207 -5.24 -8.09 -17.22
C GLY A 207 -3.92 -8.66 -16.70
N ASP A 208 -2.87 -8.44 -17.48
CA ASP A 208 -1.58 -9.15 -17.34
C ASP A 208 -0.45 -8.26 -16.79
N HIS A 209 -0.78 -7.06 -16.27
CA HIS A 209 0.19 -6.13 -15.71
C HIS A 209 -0.15 -5.78 -14.25
N LEU A 210 0.88 -5.66 -13.40
CA LEU A 210 0.69 -5.34 -11.99
C LEU A 210 0.34 -3.86 -11.73
N ALA A 211 0.77 -2.94 -12.60
CA ALA A 211 0.47 -1.50 -12.52
C ALA A 211 0.82 -0.82 -11.17
N LEU A 212 1.79 -1.36 -10.41
CA LEU A 212 2.11 -0.88 -9.06
C LEU A 212 2.51 0.61 -9.07
N THR A 213 3.47 0.97 -9.92
CA THR A 213 3.96 2.35 -10.03
C THR A 213 2.85 3.29 -10.47
N GLU A 214 2.04 2.90 -11.45
CA GLU A 214 0.91 3.70 -11.96
C GLU A 214 -0.16 3.94 -10.89
N LEU A 215 -0.51 2.91 -10.11
CA LEU A 215 -1.49 3.01 -9.02
C LEU A 215 -0.97 3.89 -7.88
N ILE A 216 0.32 3.80 -7.54
CA ILE A 216 0.94 4.67 -6.56
C ILE A 216 0.92 6.12 -7.05
N ASP A 217 1.31 6.38 -8.29
CA ASP A 217 1.34 7.72 -8.87
C ASP A 217 -0.06 8.34 -8.92
N ALA A 218 -1.07 7.57 -9.32
CA ALA A 218 -2.47 8.00 -9.29
C ALA A 218 -2.96 8.32 -7.88
N ALA A 219 -2.58 7.50 -6.89
CA ALA A 219 -2.92 7.73 -5.49
C ALA A 219 -2.24 8.99 -4.92
N GLU A 220 -0.94 9.17 -5.16
CA GLU A 220 -0.20 10.36 -4.72
C GLU A 220 -0.76 11.63 -5.36
N ALA A 221 -1.07 11.60 -6.65
CA ALA A 221 -1.69 12.72 -7.35
C ALA A 221 -3.10 13.05 -6.81
N ALA A 222 -3.92 12.03 -6.53
CA ALA A 222 -5.26 12.22 -5.97
C ALA A 222 -5.23 12.79 -4.55
N LEU A 223 -4.26 12.38 -3.74
CA LEU A 223 -4.06 12.89 -2.38
C LEU A 223 -3.47 14.31 -2.40
N GLY A 224 -2.52 14.59 -3.29
CA GLY A 224 -1.94 15.93 -3.51
C GLY A 224 -0.89 16.38 -2.48
N THR A 225 -0.66 15.61 -1.42
CA THR A 225 0.25 15.93 -0.31
C THR A 225 1.11 14.73 0.07
N ALA A 226 1.59 14.00 -0.94
CA ALA A 226 2.53 12.90 -0.75
C ALA A 226 3.77 13.36 0.04
N VAL A 227 4.20 12.56 1.02
CA VAL A 227 5.39 12.89 1.83
C VAL A 227 6.63 12.99 0.95
N GLN A 228 7.47 13.99 1.25
CA GLN A 228 8.67 14.33 0.48
C GLN A 228 9.89 13.48 0.91
N THR A 229 10.93 13.49 0.09
CA THR A 229 12.19 12.78 0.36
C THR A 229 13.32 13.76 0.68
N ALA A 230 14.21 14.07 -0.27
CA ALA A 230 15.22 15.10 -0.14
C ALA A 230 14.60 16.47 -0.44
N VAL A 231 14.67 17.39 0.52
CA VAL A 231 14.06 18.73 0.42
C VAL A 231 15.05 19.84 0.78
N LYS A 232 14.84 21.02 0.21
CA LYS A 232 15.40 22.31 0.66
C LYS A 232 14.28 23.17 1.26
N ARG A 233 14.64 24.31 1.85
CA ARG A 233 13.67 25.29 2.41
C ARG A 233 12.55 25.68 1.43
N ALA A 234 12.87 25.83 0.14
CA ALA A 234 11.88 26.14 -0.89
C ALA A 234 10.85 25.01 -1.08
N ASP A 235 11.29 23.74 -0.96
CA ASP A 235 10.40 22.58 -1.03
C ASP A 235 9.53 22.47 0.22
N GLU A 236 10.10 22.77 1.40
CA GLU A 236 9.33 22.83 2.66
C GLU A 236 8.24 23.90 2.60
N GLN A 237 8.55 25.09 2.06
CA GLN A 237 7.57 26.15 1.84
C GLN A 237 6.48 25.70 0.84
N ALA A 238 6.86 25.08 -0.27
CA ALA A 238 5.91 24.55 -1.24
C ALA A 238 5.02 23.44 -0.63
N PHE A 239 5.57 22.60 0.24
CA PHE A 239 4.81 21.57 0.95
C PHE A 239 3.86 22.18 1.98
N ALA A 240 4.28 23.22 2.70
CA ALA A 240 3.42 23.98 3.60
C ALA A 240 2.25 24.62 2.83
N LEU A 241 2.53 25.22 1.67
CA LEU A 241 1.52 25.77 0.78
C LEU A 241 0.53 24.69 0.31
N ALA A 242 1.03 23.54 -0.15
CA ALA A 242 0.18 22.42 -0.57
C ALA A 242 -0.74 21.94 0.56
N ASN A 243 -0.23 21.79 1.79
CA ASN A 243 -1.05 21.42 2.94
C ASN A 243 -2.11 22.48 3.29
N GLY A 244 -1.78 23.77 3.16
CA GLY A 244 -2.73 24.85 3.42
C GLY A 244 -3.82 24.98 2.34
N GLN A 245 -3.51 24.67 1.09
CA GLN A 245 -4.45 24.72 -0.04
C GLN A 245 -5.27 23.43 -0.22
N ASN A 246 -4.81 22.33 0.37
CA ASN A 246 -5.40 21.00 0.21
C ASN A 246 -5.91 20.42 1.53
N LEU A 247 -6.80 21.16 2.19
CA LEU A 247 -7.46 20.71 3.41
C LEU A 247 -8.39 19.53 3.08
N MET A 248 -8.36 18.46 3.89
CA MET A 248 -9.18 17.28 3.64
C MET A 248 -9.55 16.52 4.92
N PHE A 249 -10.78 16.03 4.99
CA PHE A 249 -11.13 14.97 5.93
C PHE A 249 -10.70 13.59 5.40
N CYS A 250 -10.76 12.57 6.26
CA CYS A 250 -10.45 11.20 5.83
C CYS A 250 -11.43 10.71 4.77
N GLU A 251 -12.70 11.15 4.80
CA GLU A 251 -13.70 10.85 3.79
C GLU A 251 -13.37 11.48 2.43
N ASP A 252 -12.80 12.69 2.41
CA ASP A 252 -12.42 13.35 1.17
C ASP A 252 -11.26 12.62 0.51
N ALA A 253 -10.25 12.22 1.29
CA ALA A 253 -9.16 11.37 0.82
C ALA A 253 -9.69 10.04 0.25
N ALA A 254 -10.61 9.37 0.95
CA ALA A 254 -11.22 8.13 0.49
C ALA A 254 -12.00 8.31 -0.83
N ARG A 255 -12.77 9.40 -0.98
CA ARG A 255 -13.50 9.73 -2.22
C ARG A 255 -12.55 9.99 -3.39
N ARG A 256 -11.49 10.77 -3.17
CA ARG A 256 -10.49 11.08 -4.21
C ARG A 256 -9.77 9.83 -4.69
N LEU A 257 -9.33 8.98 -3.77
CA LEU A 257 -8.71 7.69 -4.09
C LEU A 257 -9.68 6.75 -4.82
N ASN A 258 -10.94 6.67 -4.39
CA ASN A 258 -11.96 5.87 -5.07
C ASN A 258 -12.11 6.28 -6.55
N LEU A 259 -12.23 7.59 -6.80
CA LEU A 259 -12.35 8.14 -8.15
C LEU A 259 -11.09 7.88 -8.99
N ALA A 260 -9.90 7.98 -8.40
CA ALA A 260 -8.64 7.70 -9.08
C ALA A 260 -8.51 6.22 -9.47
N LEU A 261 -8.78 5.30 -8.53
CA LEU A 261 -8.68 3.86 -8.77
C LEU A 261 -9.70 3.36 -9.81
N LYS A 262 -10.92 3.92 -9.81
CA LYS A 262 -11.95 3.58 -10.83
C LYS A 262 -11.52 3.85 -12.26
N ARG A 263 -10.65 4.84 -12.48
CA ARG A 263 -10.15 5.22 -13.80
C ARG A 263 -9.06 4.29 -14.33
N SER A 264 -8.45 3.48 -13.47
CA SER A 264 -7.42 2.55 -13.90
C SER A 264 -8.04 1.30 -14.52
N ASP A 265 -7.64 0.98 -15.74
CA ASP A 265 -8.09 -0.22 -16.45
C ASP A 265 -7.50 -1.50 -15.86
N ALA A 266 -6.43 -1.42 -15.06
CA ALA A 266 -5.88 -2.56 -14.33
C ALA A 266 -6.76 -3.01 -13.14
N VAL A 267 -7.72 -2.18 -12.73
CA VAL A 267 -8.51 -2.39 -11.50
C VAL A 267 -9.87 -2.99 -11.84
N LYS A 268 -10.08 -4.23 -11.38
CA LYS A 268 -11.37 -4.94 -11.44
C LYS A 268 -12.24 -4.62 -10.23
N ALA A 269 -11.65 -4.61 -9.04
CA ALA A 269 -12.32 -4.25 -7.80
C ALA A 269 -11.30 -3.70 -6.82
N PHE A 270 -11.75 -2.99 -5.78
CA PHE A 270 -10.88 -2.58 -4.69
C PHE A 270 -11.65 -2.42 -3.38
N HIS A 271 -10.90 -2.55 -2.28
CA HIS A 271 -11.20 -2.00 -0.98
C HIS A 271 -10.07 -1.03 -0.61
N LEU A 272 -10.41 0.20 -0.28
CA LEU A 272 -9.44 1.16 0.24
C LEU A 272 -9.80 1.53 1.67
N LYS A 273 -8.76 1.74 2.49
CA LYS A 273 -8.85 2.26 3.84
C LYS A 273 -7.91 3.42 4.00
N VAL A 274 -8.45 4.57 4.38
CA VAL A 274 -7.69 5.75 4.76
C VAL A 274 -7.63 5.83 6.27
N ILE A 275 -6.44 6.15 6.79
CA ILE A 275 -6.16 6.31 8.21
C ILE A 275 -5.46 7.65 8.39
N HIS A 276 -6.12 8.58 9.07
CA HIS A 276 -5.49 9.79 9.56
C HIS A 276 -5.01 9.54 10.99
N ALA A 277 -3.69 9.58 11.22
CA ALA A 277 -3.13 9.41 12.56
C ALA A 277 -3.32 10.71 13.36
N GLU A 278 -4.49 10.85 13.99
CA GLU A 278 -4.92 12.11 14.59
C GLU A 278 -3.94 12.58 15.66
N SER A 279 -3.41 13.79 15.50
CA SER A 279 -2.41 14.36 16.43
C SER A 279 -3.01 14.86 17.74
N LEU A 280 -4.33 15.09 17.79
CA LEU A 280 -5.06 15.58 18.96
C LEU A 280 -5.70 14.44 19.78
N HIS A 281 -5.82 13.24 19.20
CA HIS A 281 -6.54 12.13 19.81
C HIS A 281 -5.61 10.94 20.06
N ALA A 282 -5.99 10.08 21.01
CA ALA A 282 -5.30 8.81 21.27
C ALA A 282 -5.78 7.68 20.34
N HIS A 283 -6.45 8.02 19.24
CA HIS A 283 -7.02 7.10 18.26
C HIS A 283 -7.07 7.75 16.88
N ASP A 284 -7.12 6.94 15.83
CA ASP A 284 -7.09 7.41 14.44
C ASP A 284 -8.49 7.63 13.86
N ALA A 285 -8.62 8.59 12.95
CA ALA A 285 -9.80 8.73 12.12
C ALA A 285 -9.66 7.85 10.87
N VAL A 286 -10.71 7.08 10.54
CA VAL A 286 -10.69 6.10 9.44
C VAL A 286 -11.87 6.28 8.49
N ALA A 287 -11.61 6.06 7.21
CA ALA A 287 -12.65 6.00 6.18
C ALA A 287 -12.36 4.84 5.23
N GLU A 288 -13.41 4.13 4.80
CA GLU A 288 -13.28 2.99 3.89
C GLU A 288 -14.18 3.13 2.67
N SER A 289 -13.75 2.57 1.55
CA SER A 289 -14.56 2.51 0.34
C SER A 289 -14.33 1.20 -0.42
N ARG A 290 -15.39 0.66 -1.00
CA ARG A 290 -15.34 -0.56 -1.83
C ARG A 290 -15.96 -0.29 -3.18
N TRP A 291 -15.41 -0.92 -4.21
CA TRP A 291 -15.98 -0.85 -5.56
C TRP A 291 -15.61 -2.09 -6.36
N THR A 292 -16.53 -2.52 -7.21
CA THR A 292 -16.33 -3.59 -8.19
C THR A 292 -16.79 -3.08 -9.54
N ARG A 293 -15.99 -3.28 -10.58
CA ARG A 293 -16.33 -2.98 -11.96
C ARG A 293 -17.44 -3.94 -12.40
N ASN A 294 -18.54 -3.40 -12.90
CA ASN A 294 -19.61 -4.23 -13.45
C ASN A 294 -19.07 -5.03 -14.64
N PRO A 295 -19.39 -6.33 -14.76
CA PRO A 295 -19.11 -7.06 -15.99
C PRO A 295 -19.86 -6.38 -17.14
N ALA A 296 -19.14 -6.14 -18.24
CA ALA A 296 -19.71 -5.67 -19.49
C ALA A 296 -20.61 -6.75 -20.12
#